data_AF-A0A365P5Y0-F1
#
_entry.id   AF-A0A365P5Y0-F1
#
_cell.length_a   1.000
_cell.length_b   1.000
_cell.length_c   1.000
_cell.angle_alpha   90.00
_cell.angle_beta   90.00
_cell.angle_gamma   90.00
#
_symmetry.space_group_name_H-M   'P 1'
#
loop_
_entity.id
_entity.type
_entity.pdbx_description
1 polymer ?
#
loop_
_entity_poly.entity_id
_entity_poly.type
_entity_poly.pdbx_seq_one_letter_code
_entity_poly.pdbx_strand_id
1 'polypeptide(L)'
;MTRIAVVGGGRIGEALIAGLREAGTEPSDIVVVEAVEARAEQLARKYNILSTSLDIGCEGADVIVVAVKPQDVPAVVGRIGDAISDSVHESIVVSLAAGVPTTVLENKLSAGSPVVRVMPNTAMLVGHGVSALCKGRYARDEHLEQVSTIMESVGLVVVVTEAQMDAVTAVSGSGPAYFFLMAEAMVDAGVERGLPRDVALKLAAGTALGAGAMLTGGGEGPAELRYNVSSPGGTTAAAIRRLEAGGLRSAVADAVEAAASRSRAWHWPPPMATTTTRSTDPATRARRRGDRTGRVCAYRTGPPGEM
;
A
#
# COMPACT_ATOMS: atom_id res chain seq x y z
N MET A 1 -19.93 -5.71 -20.98
CA MET A 1 -19.72 -5.28 -19.59
C MET A 1 -18.75 -6.27 -18.97
N THR A 2 -17.83 -5.79 -18.12
CA THR A 2 -16.70 -6.57 -17.61
C THR A 2 -17.08 -7.26 -16.31
N ARG A 3 -17.13 -8.60 -16.27
CA ARG A 3 -17.33 -9.39 -15.06
C ARG A 3 -16.02 -9.55 -14.30
N ILE A 4 -16.02 -9.16 -13.03
CA ILE A 4 -14.85 -9.08 -12.16
C ILE A 4 -15.00 -10.05 -10.99
N ALA A 5 -14.07 -10.99 -10.88
CA ALA A 5 -13.94 -11.88 -9.74
C ALA A 5 -12.84 -11.40 -8.80
N VAL A 6 -13.19 -11.00 -7.57
CA VAL A 6 -12.24 -10.57 -6.55
C VAL A 6 -11.96 -11.74 -5.59
N VAL A 7 -10.79 -12.36 -5.75
CA VAL A 7 -10.33 -13.48 -4.93
C VAL A 7 -9.53 -12.96 -3.74
N GLY A 8 -10.17 -12.92 -2.58
CA GLY A 8 -9.68 -12.37 -1.32
C GLY A 8 -10.44 -11.10 -0.92
N GLY A 9 -11.32 -11.22 0.07
CA GLY A 9 -12.13 -10.15 0.68
C GLY A 9 -11.46 -9.45 1.86
N GLY A 10 -10.13 -9.43 1.90
CA GLY A 10 -9.35 -8.64 2.87
C GLY A 10 -9.51 -7.13 2.66
N ARG A 11 -8.68 -6.32 3.33
CA ARG A 11 -8.75 -4.85 3.21
C ARG A 11 -8.59 -4.34 1.77
N ILE A 12 -7.65 -4.92 1.03
CA ILE A 12 -7.36 -4.53 -0.36
C ILE A 12 -8.49 -4.95 -1.31
N GLY A 13 -8.96 -6.21 -1.21
CA GLY A 13 -10.08 -6.67 -2.02
C GLY A 13 -11.38 -5.93 -1.74
N GLU A 14 -11.69 -5.66 -0.46
CA GLU A 14 -12.85 -4.83 -0.09
C GLU A 14 -12.73 -3.41 -0.65
N ALA A 15 -11.54 -2.79 -0.62
CA ALA A 15 -11.36 -1.46 -1.17
C ALA A 15 -11.57 -1.41 -2.69
N LEU A 16 -11.10 -2.42 -3.42
CA LEU A 16 -11.40 -2.54 -4.85
C LEU A 16 -12.90 -2.71 -5.11
N ILE A 17 -13.56 -3.60 -4.36
CA ILE A 17 -15.02 -3.80 -4.46
C ILE A 17 -15.75 -2.47 -4.18
N ALA A 18 -15.35 -1.76 -3.13
CA ALA A 18 -15.95 -0.48 -2.77
C ALA A 18 -15.78 0.56 -3.89
N GLY A 19 -14.56 0.71 -4.41
CA GLY A 19 -14.26 1.64 -5.50
C GLY A 19 -15.03 1.31 -6.78
N LEU A 20 -15.09 0.04 -7.17
CA LEU A 20 -15.87 -0.41 -8.32
C LEU A 20 -17.37 -0.06 -8.18
N ARG A 21 -17.92 -0.24 -6.97
CA ARG A 21 -19.32 0.11 -6.68
C ARG A 21 -19.57 1.60 -6.69
N GLU A 22 -18.64 2.40 -6.16
CA GLU A 22 -18.71 3.86 -6.22
C GLU A 22 -18.58 4.38 -7.65
N ALA A 23 -17.76 3.73 -8.49
CA ALA A 23 -17.62 4.01 -9.91
C ALA A 23 -18.81 3.54 -10.77
N GLY A 24 -19.85 2.93 -10.17
CA GLY A 24 -21.07 2.52 -10.86
C GLY A 24 -21.01 1.16 -11.55
N THR A 25 -20.06 0.29 -11.20
CA THR A 25 -20.07 -1.10 -11.66
C THR A 25 -21.29 -1.83 -11.10
N GLU A 26 -22.03 -2.52 -11.95
CA GLU A 26 -23.24 -3.23 -11.55
C GLU A 26 -22.92 -4.35 -10.54
N PRO A 27 -23.74 -4.53 -9.50
CA PRO A 27 -23.54 -5.60 -8.52
C PRO A 27 -23.40 -7.00 -9.11
N SER A 28 -24.14 -7.28 -10.19
CA SER A 28 -24.13 -8.57 -10.88
C SER A 28 -22.82 -8.87 -11.58
N ASP A 29 -22.04 -7.83 -11.87
CA ASP A 29 -20.76 -7.94 -12.57
C ASP A 29 -19.59 -8.13 -11.58
N ILE A 30 -19.85 -8.11 -10.27
CA ILE A 30 -18.83 -8.31 -9.24
C ILE A 30 -19.14 -9.56 -8.43
N VAL A 31 -18.16 -10.45 -8.32
CA VAL A 31 -18.21 -11.59 -7.41
C VAL A 31 -17.02 -11.55 -6.47
N VAL A 32 -17.27 -11.82 -5.18
CA VAL A 32 -16.21 -11.99 -4.19
C VAL A 32 -16.03 -13.45 -3.84
N VAL A 33 -14.77 -13.90 -3.84
CA VAL A 33 -14.36 -15.22 -3.35
C VAL A 33 -13.55 -15.01 -2.08
N GLU A 34 -14.11 -15.38 -0.94
CA GLU A 34 -13.48 -15.19 0.37
C GLU A 34 -13.56 -16.49 1.18
N ALA A 35 -12.44 -16.87 1.80
CA ALA A 35 -12.31 -18.14 2.51
C ALA A 35 -13.05 -18.14 3.86
N VAL A 36 -13.20 -16.98 4.49
CA VAL A 36 -13.93 -16.83 5.75
C VAL A 36 -15.40 -16.52 5.48
N GLU A 37 -16.27 -17.50 5.68
CA GLU A 37 -17.72 -17.40 5.37
C GLU A 37 -18.38 -16.13 5.94
N ALA A 38 -18.19 -15.86 7.24
CA ALA A 38 -18.75 -14.68 7.89
C ALA A 38 -18.30 -13.37 7.24
N ARG A 39 -17.09 -13.35 6.66
CA ARG A 39 -16.56 -12.19 5.94
C ARG A 39 -17.12 -12.11 4.53
N ALA A 40 -17.28 -13.24 3.84
CA ALA A 40 -17.93 -13.33 2.54
C ALA A 40 -19.36 -12.77 2.61
N GLU A 41 -20.16 -13.24 3.58
CA GLU A 41 -21.53 -12.76 3.83
C GLU A 41 -21.57 -11.25 4.13
N GLN A 42 -20.64 -10.77 4.95
CA GLN A 42 -20.55 -9.34 5.27
C GLN A 42 -20.35 -8.51 4.01
N LEU A 43 -19.44 -8.92 3.13
CA LEU A 43 -19.13 -8.20 1.88
C LEU A 43 -20.30 -8.27 0.90
N ALA A 44 -20.88 -9.46 0.70
CA ALA A 44 -22.04 -9.65 -0.15
C ALA A 44 -23.20 -8.75 0.26
N ARG A 45 -23.54 -8.71 1.56
CA ARG A 45 -24.61 -7.86 2.08
C ARG A 45 -24.29 -6.38 1.98
N LYS A 46 -23.07 -5.97 2.37
CA LYS A 46 -22.66 -4.56 2.41
C LYS A 46 -22.66 -3.93 1.02
N TYR A 47 -22.19 -4.66 0.02
CA TYR A 47 -22.06 -4.16 -1.34
C TYR A 47 -23.16 -4.67 -2.27
N ASN A 48 -24.09 -5.50 -1.81
CA ASN A 48 -25.11 -6.14 -2.66
C ASN A 48 -24.52 -6.97 -3.81
N ILE A 49 -23.36 -7.61 -3.61
CA ILE A 49 -22.66 -8.42 -4.63
C ILE A 49 -22.82 -9.92 -4.35
N LEU A 50 -22.45 -10.75 -5.32
CA LEU A 50 -22.42 -12.20 -5.13
C LEU A 50 -21.16 -12.62 -4.35
N SER A 51 -21.31 -13.57 -3.43
CA SER A 51 -20.20 -14.32 -2.85
C SER A 51 -20.32 -15.79 -3.20
N THR A 52 -19.24 -16.43 -3.64
CA THR A 52 -19.28 -17.85 -4.04
C THR A 52 -17.90 -18.51 -3.90
N SER A 53 -17.83 -19.80 -4.21
CA SER A 53 -16.57 -20.56 -4.27
C SER A 53 -15.68 -20.10 -5.43
N LEU A 54 -14.39 -20.44 -5.38
CA LEU A 54 -13.41 -19.98 -6.37
C LEU A 54 -13.74 -20.44 -7.79
N ASP A 55 -14.11 -21.72 -7.93
CA ASP A 55 -14.49 -22.37 -9.18
C ASP A 55 -15.64 -21.64 -9.86
N ILE A 56 -16.77 -21.47 -9.16
CA ILE A 56 -17.96 -20.76 -9.68
C ILE A 56 -17.68 -19.27 -9.92
N GLY A 57 -16.89 -18.64 -9.05
CA GLY A 57 -16.60 -17.21 -9.13
C GLY A 57 -15.74 -16.87 -10.34
N CYS A 58 -14.75 -17.71 -10.65
CA CYS A 58 -13.80 -17.48 -11.74
C CYS A 58 -14.36 -17.90 -13.10
N GLU A 59 -15.28 -18.86 -13.16
CA GLU A 59 -15.90 -19.32 -14.40
C GLU A 59 -16.56 -18.15 -15.16
N GLY A 60 -16.08 -17.85 -16.37
CA GLY A 60 -16.61 -16.77 -17.22
C GLY A 60 -16.35 -15.35 -16.71
N ALA A 61 -15.35 -15.14 -15.84
CA ALA A 61 -14.91 -13.80 -15.45
C ALA A 61 -13.94 -13.23 -16.48
N ASP A 62 -14.16 -11.99 -16.92
CA ASP A 62 -13.23 -11.27 -17.80
C ASP A 62 -11.94 -10.92 -17.04
N VAL A 63 -12.06 -10.55 -15.76
CA VAL A 63 -10.93 -10.16 -14.91
C VAL A 63 -11.01 -10.87 -13.56
N ILE A 64 -9.96 -11.61 -13.23
CA ILE A 64 -9.82 -12.33 -11.95
C ILE A 64 -8.72 -11.65 -11.13
N VAL A 65 -9.12 -10.90 -10.10
CA VAL A 65 -8.24 -10.15 -9.22
C VAL A 65 -7.85 -10.97 -7.99
N VAL A 66 -6.59 -11.31 -7.88
CA VAL A 66 -5.97 -12.02 -6.75
C VAL A 66 -5.52 -11.00 -5.70
N ALA A 67 -6.31 -10.86 -4.64
CA ALA A 67 -6.12 -9.93 -3.51
C ALA A 67 -5.81 -10.66 -2.18
N VAL A 68 -5.20 -11.85 -2.25
CA VAL A 68 -4.77 -12.64 -1.09
C VAL A 68 -3.36 -12.25 -0.62
N LYS A 69 -2.89 -12.86 0.48
CA LYS A 69 -1.52 -12.63 0.94
C LYS A 69 -0.50 -13.23 -0.03
N PRO A 70 0.71 -12.63 -0.18
CA PRO A 70 1.71 -13.11 -1.13
C PRO A 70 2.00 -14.61 -1.04
N GLN A 71 2.10 -15.17 0.16
CA GLN A 71 2.36 -16.61 0.35
C GLN A 71 1.24 -17.53 -0.17
N ASP A 72 0.01 -17.04 -0.27
CA ASP A 72 -1.15 -17.83 -0.70
C ASP A 72 -1.34 -17.78 -2.22
N VAL A 73 -0.70 -16.82 -2.91
CA VAL A 73 -0.87 -16.58 -4.35
C VAL A 73 -0.62 -17.84 -5.19
N PRO A 74 0.47 -18.63 -5.01
CA PRO A 74 0.70 -19.79 -5.88
C PRO A 74 -0.39 -20.86 -5.78
N ALA A 75 -0.93 -21.07 -4.58
CA ALA A 75 -1.98 -22.06 -4.36
C ALA A 75 -3.31 -21.57 -4.94
N VAL A 76 -3.63 -20.29 -4.74
CA VAL A 76 -4.85 -19.67 -5.28
C VAL A 76 -4.80 -19.60 -6.80
N VAL A 77 -3.68 -19.20 -7.40
CA VAL A 77 -3.54 -19.11 -8.85
C VAL A 77 -3.57 -20.48 -9.51
N GLY A 78 -3.02 -21.51 -8.87
CA GLY A 78 -3.18 -22.90 -9.37
C GLY A 78 -4.66 -23.30 -9.45
N ARG A 79 -5.44 -23.03 -8.39
CA ARG A 79 -6.88 -23.30 -8.39
C ARG A 79 -7.65 -22.46 -9.40
N ILE A 80 -7.23 -21.22 -9.64
CA ILE A 80 -7.79 -20.38 -10.71
C ILE A 80 -7.51 -21.02 -12.08
N GLY A 81 -6.27 -21.47 -12.30
CA GLY A 81 -5.87 -22.20 -13.50
C GLY A 81 -6.75 -23.43 -13.75
N ASP A 82 -6.99 -24.24 -12.72
CA ASP A 82 -7.89 -25.40 -12.80
C ASP A 82 -9.34 -25.00 -13.11
N ALA A 83 -9.83 -23.89 -12.55
CA ALA A 83 -11.20 -23.42 -12.75
C ALA A 83 -11.45 -22.87 -14.17
N ILE A 84 -10.41 -22.33 -14.83
CA ILE A 84 -10.52 -21.71 -16.15
C ILE A 84 -9.86 -22.54 -17.27
N SER A 85 -9.31 -23.72 -16.96
CA SER A 85 -8.51 -24.52 -17.92
C SER A 85 -9.29 -24.92 -19.18
N ASP A 86 -10.57 -25.23 -19.00
CA ASP A 86 -11.45 -25.75 -20.06
C ASP A 86 -12.30 -24.64 -20.69
N SER A 87 -12.09 -23.39 -20.26
CA SER A 87 -12.83 -22.23 -20.74
C SER A 87 -12.32 -21.78 -22.10
N VAL A 88 -13.25 -21.54 -23.04
CA VAL A 88 -12.96 -20.82 -24.30
C VAL A 88 -12.88 -19.30 -24.11
N HIS A 89 -13.26 -18.81 -22.93
CA HIS A 89 -13.25 -17.40 -22.57
C HIS A 89 -11.88 -17.01 -22.00
N GLU A 90 -11.26 -15.96 -22.57
CA GLU A 90 -9.97 -15.42 -22.13
C GLU A 90 -10.17 -14.56 -20.87
N SER A 91 -9.65 -15.03 -19.74
CA SER A 91 -9.67 -14.28 -18.47
C SER A 91 -8.32 -13.64 -18.18
N ILE A 92 -8.32 -12.37 -17.77
CA ILE A 92 -7.13 -11.65 -17.29
C ILE A 92 -6.91 -11.96 -15.81
N VAL A 93 -5.78 -12.57 -15.46
CA VAL A 93 -5.41 -12.81 -14.06
C VAL A 93 -4.57 -11.65 -13.55
N VAL A 94 -5.12 -10.93 -12.57
CA VAL A 94 -4.52 -9.72 -12.00
C VAL A 94 -4.03 -10.02 -10.58
N SER A 95 -2.76 -9.74 -10.25
CA SER A 95 -2.27 -9.87 -8.87
C SER A 95 -2.08 -8.52 -8.21
N LEU A 96 -2.67 -8.34 -7.02
CA LEU A 96 -2.41 -7.21 -6.12
C LEU A 96 -1.37 -7.54 -5.03
N ALA A 97 -0.73 -8.71 -5.12
CA ALA A 97 0.16 -9.20 -4.08
C ALA A 97 1.56 -8.59 -4.19
N ALA A 98 2.03 -8.01 -3.09
CA ALA A 98 3.37 -7.44 -3.02
C ALA A 98 4.46 -8.51 -3.21
N GLY A 99 5.45 -8.19 -4.05
CA GLY A 99 6.65 -9.01 -4.23
C GLY A 99 6.46 -10.32 -5.01
N VAL A 100 5.28 -10.59 -5.57
CA VAL A 100 5.05 -11.78 -6.40
C VAL A 100 5.28 -11.44 -7.87
N PRO A 101 6.30 -12.01 -8.54
CA PRO A 101 6.57 -11.72 -9.94
C PRO A 101 5.55 -12.39 -10.86
N THR A 102 5.34 -11.82 -12.04
CA THR A 102 4.40 -12.32 -13.06
C THR A 102 4.66 -13.80 -13.41
N THR A 103 5.92 -14.19 -13.50
CA THR A 103 6.36 -15.56 -13.78
C THR A 103 5.81 -16.61 -12.80
N VAL A 104 5.55 -16.24 -11.54
CA VAL A 104 4.97 -17.17 -10.54
C VAL A 104 3.52 -17.48 -10.88
N LEU A 105 2.79 -16.49 -11.39
CA LEU A 105 1.42 -16.66 -11.83
C LEU A 105 1.38 -17.46 -13.13
N GLU A 106 2.18 -17.06 -14.11
CA GLU A 106 2.23 -17.70 -15.44
C GLU A 106 2.56 -19.19 -15.35
N ASN A 107 3.48 -19.59 -14.46
CA ASN A 107 3.85 -20.99 -14.26
C ASN A 107 2.73 -21.86 -13.65
N LYS A 108 1.64 -21.25 -13.21
CA LYS A 108 0.47 -21.91 -12.62
C LYS A 108 -0.77 -21.84 -13.50
N LEU A 109 -0.69 -21.13 -14.62
CA LEU A 109 -1.79 -20.94 -15.56
C LEU A 109 -1.48 -21.67 -16.88
N SER A 110 -2.50 -21.85 -17.69
CA SER A 110 -2.35 -22.38 -19.05
C SER A 110 -1.45 -21.47 -19.89
N ALA A 111 -0.70 -22.06 -20.81
CA ALA A 111 0.15 -21.28 -21.72
C ALA A 111 -0.69 -20.28 -22.52
N GLY A 112 -0.29 -19.00 -22.51
CA GLY A 112 -1.04 -17.94 -23.19
C GLY A 112 -1.98 -17.14 -22.28
N SER A 113 -2.21 -17.55 -21.03
CA SER A 113 -3.06 -16.77 -20.11
C SER A 113 -2.50 -15.37 -19.84
N PRO A 114 -3.29 -14.30 -20.02
CA PRO A 114 -2.83 -12.96 -19.77
C PRO A 114 -2.74 -12.66 -18.27
N VAL A 115 -1.56 -12.22 -17.84
CA VAL A 115 -1.28 -11.82 -16.46
C VAL A 115 -0.97 -10.34 -16.38
N VAL A 116 -1.55 -9.65 -15.39
CA VAL A 116 -1.18 -8.28 -15.04
C VAL A 116 -0.80 -8.25 -13.55
N ARG A 117 0.36 -7.68 -13.25
CA ARG A 117 0.77 -7.42 -11.87
C ARG A 117 0.48 -5.98 -11.53
N VAL A 118 -0.16 -5.78 -10.39
CA VAL A 118 -0.55 -4.48 -9.84
C VAL A 118 0.10 -4.31 -8.48
N MET A 119 0.78 -3.19 -8.28
CA MET A 119 1.31 -2.78 -6.99
C MET A 119 0.54 -1.55 -6.50
N PRO A 120 -0.56 -1.73 -5.74
CA PRO A 120 -1.28 -0.63 -5.12
C PRO A 120 -0.59 -0.20 -3.82
N ASN A 121 -1.05 0.91 -3.26
CA ASN A 121 -0.73 1.30 -1.89
C ASN A 121 -1.99 1.44 -1.02
N THR A 122 -1.81 1.62 0.28
CA THR A 122 -2.93 1.64 1.24
C THR A 122 -3.86 2.84 1.10
N ALA A 123 -3.48 3.87 0.34
CA ALA A 123 -4.36 5.01 0.09
C ALA A 123 -5.57 4.60 -0.79
N MET A 124 -5.54 3.44 -1.45
CA MET A 124 -6.68 2.89 -2.18
C MET A 124 -7.89 2.62 -1.27
N LEU A 125 -7.68 2.43 0.04
CA LEU A 125 -8.74 2.23 1.02
C LEU A 125 -9.67 3.44 1.16
N VAL A 126 -9.24 4.60 0.66
CA VAL A 126 -9.97 5.86 0.67
C VAL A 126 -10.07 6.48 -0.73
N GLY A 127 -9.97 5.66 -1.79
CA GLY A 127 -10.12 6.10 -3.19
C GLY A 127 -8.96 6.94 -3.75
N HIS A 128 -7.88 7.12 -3.00
CA HIS A 128 -6.70 7.91 -3.40
C HIS A 128 -5.45 7.04 -3.54
N GLY A 129 -5.63 5.79 -3.96
CA GLY A 129 -4.53 4.86 -4.19
C GLY A 129 -3.59 5.33 -5.29
N VAL A 130 -2.38 4.77 -5.28
CA VAL A 130 -1.49 4.79 -6.44
C VAL A 130 -1.17 3.34 -6.78
N SER A 131 -1.52 2.93 -7.99
CA SER A 131 -1.35 1.57 -8.49
C SER A 131 -0.43 1.58 -9.69
N ALA A 132 0.73 0.91 -9.57
CA ALA A 132 1.56 0.67 -10.74
C ALA A 132 1.23 -0.68 -11.36
N LEU A 133 1.13 -0.72 -12.69
CA LEU A 133 0.77 -1.90 -13.47
C LEU A 133 1.95 -2.32 -14.33
N CYS A 134 2.18 -3.63 -14.45
CA CYS A 134 3.02 -4.20 -15.50
C CYS A 134 2.40 -5.47 -16.09
N LYS A 135 2.63 -5.70 -17.38
CA LYS A 135 2.16 -6.89 -18.08
C LYS A 135 3.10 -8.08 -17.88
N GLY A 136 2.53 -9.26 -17.74
CA GLY A 136 3.22 -10.52 -17.97
C GLY A 136 3.51 -10.74 -19.46
N ARG A 137 4.13 -11.87 -19.76
CA ARG A 137 4.59 -12.27 -21.09
C ARG A 137 3.46 -12.32 -22.13
N TYR A 138 2.28 -12.77 -21.74
CA TYR A 138 1.16 -13.01 -22.66
C TYR A 138 0.08 -11.91 -22.63
N ALA A 139 0.22 -10.91 -21.74
CA ALA A 139 -0.73 -9.81 -21.69
C ALA A 139 -0.48 -8.78 -22.82
N ARG A 140 -1.56 -8.31 -23.44
CA ARG A 140 -1.57 -7.27 -24.48
C ARG A 140 -1.84 -5.90 -23.88
N ASP A 141 -1.66 -4.85 -24.66
CA ASP A 141 -1.89 -3.48 -24.17
C ASP A 141 -3.37 -3.23 -23.84
N GLU A 142 -4.29 -3.88 -24.57
CA GLU A 142 -5.73 -3.91 -24.27
C GLU A 142 -6.03 -4.47 -22.86
N HIS A 143 -5.30 -5.49 -22.43
CA HIS A 143 -5.45 -6.04 -21.08
C HIS A 143 -4.95 -5.06 -20.02
N LEU A 144 -3.85 -4.35 -20.29
CA LEU A 144 -3.36 -3.32 -19.38
C LEU A 144 -4.37 -2.16 -19.28
N GLU A 145 -4.98 -1.74 -20.39
CA GLU A 145 -5.99 -0.69 -20.42
C GLU A 145 -7.25 -1.08 -19.63
N GLN A 146 -7.73 -2.31 -19.81
CA GLN A 146 -8.87 -2.84 -19.06
C GLN A 146 -8.59 -2.90 -17.55
N VAL A 147 -7.41 -3.40 -17.15
CA VAL A 147 -7.02 -3.43 -15.73
C VAL A 147 -6.77 -2.01 -15.20
N SER A 148 -6.25 -1.10 -16.01
CA SER A 148 -6.08 0.32 -15.63
C SER A 148 -7.42 0.94 -15.30
N THR A 149 -8.43 0.76 -16.16
CA THR A 149 -9.79 1.28 -15.96
C THR A 149 -10.39 0.76 -14.65
N ILE A 150 -10.19 -0.52 -14.33
CA ILE A 150 -10.63 -1.12 -13.06
C ILE A 150 -9.91 -0.48 -11.87
N MET A 151 -8.58 -0.34 -11.95
CA MET A 151 -7.78 0.19 -10.85
C MET A 151 -7.96 1.71 -10.66
N GLU A 152 -8.39 2.43 -11.68
CA GLU A 152 -8.74 3.86 -11.60
C GLU A 152 -9.93 4.12 -10.68
N SER A 153 -10.80 3.12 -10.45
CA SER A 153 -11.90 3.21 -9.47
C SER A 153 -11.43 3.40 -8.02
N VAL A 154 -10.15 3.17 -7.74
CA VAL A 154 -9.55 3.29 -6.40
C VAL A 154 -8.33 4.21 -6.35
N GLY A 155 -8.06 4.97 -7.42
CA GLY A 155 -7.03 6.01 -7.43
C GLY A 155 -6.24 6.12 -8.74
N LEU A 156 -5.03 6.66 -8.65
CA LEU A 156 -4.16 6.88 -9.81
C LEU A 156 -3.53 5.58 -10.30
N VAL A 157 -3.49 5.41 -11.62
CA VAL A 157 -2.80 4.31 -12.28
C VAL A 157 -1.58 4.81 -13.06
N VAL A 158 -0.49 4.04 -12.99
CA VAL A 158 0.70 4.25 -13.82
C VAL A 158 1.16 2.92 -14.40
N VAL A 159 1.62 2.91 -15.66
CA VAL A 159 2.17 1.71 -16.29
C VAL A 159 3.70 1.76 -16.24
N VAL A 160 4.31 0.67 -15.79
CA VAL A 160 5.76 0.50 -15.65
C VAL A 160 6.20 -0.86 -16.16
N THR A 161 7.51 -1.06 -16.30
CA THR A 161 8.10 -2.39 -16.50
C THR A 161 8.18 -3.15 -15.18
N GLU A 162 8.18 -4.49 -15.24
CA GLU A 162 8.30 -5.29 -14.01
C GLU A 162 9.61 -5.01 -13.26
N ALA A 163 10.71 -4.72 -13.97
CA ALA A 163 12.00 -4.34 -13.38
C ALA A 163 11.94 -3.04 -12.55
N GLN A 164 10.92 -2.19 -12.77
CA GLN A 164 10.72 -0.95 -12.02
C GLN A 164 9.85 -1.14 -10.76
N MET A 165 9.26 -2.34 -10.54
CA MET A 165 8.33 -2.58 -9.43
C MET A 165 8.94 -2.40 -8.04
N ASP A 166 10.25 -2.65 -7.87
CA ASP A 166 10.94 -2.38 -6.61
C ASP A 166 11.06 -0.87 -6.33
N ALA A 167 11.32 -0.08 -7.37
CA ALA A 167 11.34 1.38 -7.26
C ALA A 167 9.94 1.93 -6.96
N VAL A 168 8.90 1.39 -7.62
CA VAL A 168 7.50 1.71 -7.30
C VAL A 168 7.21 1.42 -5.83
N THR A 169 7.56 0.23 -5.35
CA THR A 169 7.34 -0.17 -3.96
C THR A 169 8.00 0.80 -2.98
N ALA A 170 9.21 1.26 -3.31
CA ALA A 170 9.94 2.22 -2.50
C ALA A 170 9.31 3.61 -2.49
N VAL A 171 8.78 4.08 -3.63
CA VAL A 171 8.21 5.43 -3.78
C VAL A 171 6.75 5.50 -3.32
N SER A 172 5.87 4.66 -3.87
CA SER A 172 4.42 4.76 -3.65
C SER A 172 3.88 3.70 -2.69
N GLY A 173 4.48 2.50 -2.64
CA GLY A 173 4.05 1.43 -1.73
C GLY A 173 4.34 1.77 -0.28
N SER A 174 5.59 2.13 0.01
CA SER A 174 6.06 2.58 1.33
C SER A 174 5.85 4.08 1.55
N GLY A 175 5.61 4.85 0.47
CA GLY A 175 5.38 6.29 0.46
C GLY A 175 4.46 6.84 1.54
N PRO A 176 3.24 6.27 1.75
CA PRO A 176 2.32 6.74 2.78
C PRO A 176 2.96 6.80 4.18
N ALA A 177 3.83 5.84 4.52
CA ALA A 177 4.51 5.84 5.81
C ALA A 177 5.48 7.03 5.97
N TYR A 178 6.13 7.47 4.89
CA TYR A 178 7.01 8.64 4.91
C TYR A 178 6.21 9.91 5.21
N PHE A 179 5.03 10.05 4.59
CA PHE A 179 4.13 11.18 4.85
C PHE A 179 3.55 11.13 6.27
N PHE A 180 3.19 9.95 6.78
CA PHE A 180 2.74 9.82 8.17
C PHE A 180 3.82 10.18 9.18
N LEU A 181 5.07 9.80 8.92
CA LEU A 181 6.21 10.18 9.76
C LEU A 181 6.45 11.70 9.72
N MET A 182 6.34 12.33 8.55
CA MET A 182 6.42 13.80 8.43
C MET A 182 5.30 14.49 9.21
N ALA A 183 4.05 14.00 9.08
CA ALA A 183 2.92 14.54 9.81
C ALA A 183 3.09 14.37 11.33
N GLU A 184 3.58 13.21 11.79
CA GLU A 184 3.93 12.96 13.19
C GLU A 184 4.95 13.97 13.71
N ALA A 185 6.05 14.18 12.98
CA ALA A 185 7.08 15.16 13.33
C ALA A 185 6.53 16.60 13.38
N MET A 186 5.63 16.97 12.45
CA MET A 186 4.95 18.27 12.47
C MET A 186 4.05 18.44 13.70
N VAL A 187 3.33 17.39 14.10
CA VAL A 187 2.48 17.39 15.29
C VAL A 187 3.32 17.61 16.55
N ASP A 188 4.40 16.85 16.70
CA ASP A 188 5.26 16.95 17.88
C ASP A 188 5.92 18.33 17.96
N ALA A 189 6.45 18.85 16.84
CA ALA A 189 7.00 20.20 16.79
C ALA A 189 5.95 21.30 17.06
N GLY A 190 4.71 21.12 16.61
CA GLY A 190 3.61 22.04 16.90
C GLY A 190 3.26 22.07 18.39
N VAL A 191 3.26 20.92 19.05
CA VAL A 191 3.05 20.80 20.50
C VAL A 191 4.17 21.48 21.28
N GLU A 192 5.43 21.31 20.87
CA GLU A 192 6.56 22.03 21.47
C GLU A 192 6.46 23.55 21.34
N ARG A 193 5.71 24.04 20.34
CA ARG A 193 5.41 25.47 20.12
C ARG A 193 4.13 25.92 20.81
N GLY A 194 3.53 25.09 21.66
CA GLY A 194 2.40 25.43 22.52
C GLY A 194 1.02 25.09 21.95
N LEU A 195 0.95 24.38 20.83
CA LEU A 195 -0.35 23.91 20.31
C LEU A 195 -0.87 22.72 21.12
N PRO A 196 -2.18 22.64 21.41
CA PRO A 196 -2.80 21.39 21.82
C PRO A 196 -2.57 20.30 20.76
N ARG A 197 -2.33 19.06 21.20
CA ARG A 197 -1.98 17.95 20.29
C ARG A 197 -3.07 17.67 19.24
N ASP A 198 -4.34 17.80 19.60
CA ASP A 198 -5.46 17.60 18.68
C ASP A 198 -5.54 18.70 17.62
N VAL A 199 -5.23 19.95 17.99
CA VAL A 199 -5.13 21.07 17.05
C VAL A 199 -3.94 20.88 16.11
N ALA A 200 -2.77 20.52 16.62
CA ALA A 200 -1.59 20.25 15.81
C ALA A 200 -1.84 19.11 14.81
N LEU A 201 -2.52 18.05 15.22
CA LEU A 201 -2.92 16.94 14.34
C LEU A 201 -3.86 17.39 13.22
N LYS A 202 -4.90 18.17 13.55
CA LYS A 202 -5.83 18.70 12.54
C LYS A 202 -5.11 19.59 11.52
N LEU A 203 -4.20 20.44 11.98
CA LEU A 203 -3.39 21.31 11.11
C LEU A 203 -2.48 20.48 10.20
N ALA A 204 -1.69 19.55 10.75
CA ALA A 204 -0.77 18.73 9.97
C ALA A 204 -1.51 17.86 8.93
N ALA A 205 -2.60 17.20 9.33
CA ALA A 205 -3.39 16.36 8.44
C ALA A 205 -4.08 17.18 7.33
N GLY A 206 -4.66 18.34 7.67
CA GLY A 206 -5.29 19.24 6.70
C GLY A 206 -4.27 19.83 5.71
N THR A 207 -3.08 20.21 6.18
CA THR A 207 -1.99 20.69 5.32
C THR A 207 -1.50 19.58 4.38
N ALA A 208 -1.37 18.34 4.87
CA ALA A 208 -0.97 17.21 4.04
C ALA A 208 -1.99 16.94 2.92
N LEU A 209 -3.30 16.94 3.25
CA LEU A 209 -4.37 16.79 2.28
C LEU A 209 -4.34 17.90 1.22
N GLY A 210 -4.28 19.17 1.65
CA GLY A 210 -4.27 20.31 0.74
C GLY A 210 -3.05 20.33 -0.18
N ALA A 211 -1.85 20.09 0.35
CA ALA A 211 -0.64 20.02 -0.44
C ALA A 211 -0.66 18.85 -1.44
N GLY A 212 -1.18 17.70 -1.03
CA GLY A 212 -1.38 16.54 -1.91
C GLY A 212 -2.36 16.86 -3.05
N ALA A 213 -3.51 17.46 -2.73
CA ALA A 213 -4.51 17.85 -3.72
C ALA A 213 -3.99 18.89 -4.71
N MET A 214 -3.21 19.87 -4.26
CA MET A 214 -2.55 20.84 -5.15
C MET A 214 -1.54 20.15 -6.08
N LEU A 215 -0.76 19.21 -5.55
CA LEU A 215 0.23 18.47 -6.34
C LEU A 215 -0.42 17.59 -7.41
N THR A 216 -1.58 16.99 -7.13
CA THR A 216 -2.29 16.13 -8.08
C THR A 216 -3.25 16.89 -9.01
N GLY A 217 -3.61 18.13 -8.69
CA GLY A 217 -4.56 18.94 -9.46
C GLY A 217 -4.06 19.44 -10.82
N GLY A 218 -2.76 19.27 -11.11
CA GLY A 218 -2.15 19.61 -12.39
C GLY A 218 -1.71 21.08 -12.53
N GLY A 219 -0.73 21.32 -13.39
CA GLY A 219 -0.26 22.67 -13.78
C GLY A 219 1.13 23.04 -13.26
N GLU A 220 1.51 22.58 -12.07
CA GLU A 220 2.76 22.99 -11.42
C GLU A 220 3.51 21.79 -10.80
N GLY A 221 4.84 21.77 -10.95
CA GLY A 221 5.69 20.77 -10.27
C GLY A 221 5.93 21.11 -8.80
N PRO A 222 6.44 20.16 -7.99
CA PRO A 222 6.66 20.37 -6.54
C PRO A 222 7.65 21.49 -6.23
N ALA A 223 8.57 21.80 -7.14
CA ALA A 223 9.48 22.94 -6.98
C ALA A 223 8.75 24.29 -7.10
N GLU A 224 7.83 24.38 -8.05
CA GLU A 224 7.02 25.59 -8.31
C GLU A 224 6.00 25.81 -7.20
N LEU A 225 5.26 24.76 -6.82
CA LEU A 225 4.33 24.81 -5.68
C LEU A 225 5.03 25.26 -4.39
N ARG A 226 6.26 24.77 -4.14
CA ARG A 226 7.08 25.21 -2.99
C ARG A 226 7.51 26.67 -3.13
N TYR A 227 7.87 27.13 -4.33
CA TYR A 227 8.25 28.51 -4.59
C TYR A 227 7.07 29.47 -4.34
N ASN A 228 5.88 29.13 -4.84
CA ASN A 228 4.67 29.93 -4.73
C ASN A 228 4.21 30.18 -3.28
N VAL A 229 4.54 29.28 -2.35
CA VAL A 229 4.26 29.45 -0.90
C VAL A 229 5.44 30.03 -0.09
N SER A 230 6.54 30.40 -0.76
CA SER A 230 7.79 30.86 -0.15
C SER A 230 8.10 32.32 -0.51
N SER A 231 7.59 33.26 0.28
CA SER A 231 7.97 34.67 0.11
C SER A 231 9.44 34.94 0.52
N PRO A 232 10.17 35.82 -0.19
CA PRO A 232 11.51 36.23 0.21
C PRO A 232 11.53 36.78 1.65
N GLY A 233 12.41 36.23 2.49
CA GLY A 233 12.50 36.59 3.92
C GLY A 233 11.37 36.06 4.82
N GLY A 234 10.38 35.35 4.25
CA GLY A 234 9.23 34.82 4.98
C GLY A 234 9.54 33.60 5.86
N THR A 235 8.53 33.22 6.66
CA THR A 235 8.58 32.07 7.58
C THR A 235 8.84 30.75 6.84
N THR A 236 8.17 30.53 5.70
CA THR A 236 8.36 29.33 4.87
C THR A 236 9.79 29.21 4.37
N ALA A 237 10.36 30.30 3.84
CA ALA A 237 11.74 30.30 3.34
C ALA A 237 12.76 30.01 4.45
N ALA A 238 12.52 30.50 5.67
CA ALA A 238 13.35 30.18 6.84
C ALA A 238 13.24 28.69 7.23
N ALA A 239 12.04 28.11 7.22
CA ALA A 239 11.82 26.70 7.52
C ALA A 239 12.45 25.76 6.47
N ILE A 240 12.25 26.03 5.17
CA ILE A 240 12.83 25.24 4.08
C ILE A 240 14.36 25.23 4.15
N ARG A 241 15.01 26.37 4.45
CA ARG A 241 16.46 26.40 4.65
C ARG A 241 16.93 25.47 5.77
N ARG A 242 16.16 25.34 6.85
CA ARG A 242 16.48 24.43 7.96
C ARG A 242 16.24 22.96 7.58
N LEU A 243 15.19 22.65 6.83
CA LEU A 243 14.95 21.29 6.32
C LEU A 243 16.04 20.84 5.35
N GLU A 244 16.48 21.71 4.44
CA GLU A 244 17.58 21.43 3.51
C GLU A 244 18.91 21.27 4.28
N ALA A 245 19.22 22.16 5.23
CA ALA A 245 20.41 22.03 6.08
C ALA A 245 20.38 20.78 6.97
N GLY A 246 19.20 20.31 7.35
CA GLY A 246 18.99 19.06 8.08
C GLY A 246 19.10 17.80 7.22
N GLY A 247 19.33 17.93 5.91
CA GLY A 247 19.54 16.78 5.02
C GLY A 247 18.25 16.03 4.66
N LEU A 248 17.10 16.72 4.56
CA LEU A 248 15.84 16.08 4.20
C LEU A 248 15.94 15.28 2.89
N ARG A 249 16.63 15.82 1.87
CA ARG A 249 16.80 15.15 0.57
C ARG A 249 17.59 13.85 0.67
N SER A 250 18.70 13.85 1.41
CA SER A 250 19.50 12.65 1.62
C SER A 250 18.72 11.62 2.43
N ALA A 251 18.01 12.03 3.48
CA ALA A 251 17.19 11.12 4.27
C ALA A 251 16.09 10.43 3.42
N VAL A 252 15.43 11.17 2.52
CA VAL A 252 14.45 10.60 1.60
C VAL A 252 15.11 9.66 0.58
N ALA A 253 16.26 10.03 0.02
CA ALA A 253 16.99 9.18 -0.92
C ALA A 253 17.42 7.86 -0.25
N ASP A 254 17.95 7.92 0.97
CA ASP A 254 18.37 6.76 1.75
C ASP A 254 17.16 5.86 2.10
N ALA A 255 16.02 6.45 2.45
CA ALA A 255 14.79 5.70 2.74
C ALA A 255 14.26 4.97 1.51
N VAL A 256 14.24 5.64 0.34
CA VAL A 256 13.82 5.04 -0.93
C VAL A 256 14.76 3.91 -1.34
N GLU A 257 16.08 4.11 -1.24
CA GLU A 257 17.05 3.06 -1.56
C GLU A 257 16.93 1.88 -0.60
N ALA A 258 16.79 2.11 0.70
CA ALA A 258 16.60 1.05 1.68
C ALA A 258 15.33 0.22 1.41
N ALA A 259 14.22 0.87 1.04
CA ALA A 259 12.98 0.21 0.68
C ALA A 259 13.12 -0.60 -0.63
N ALA A 260 13.75 -0.03 -1.66
CA ALA A 260 13.97 -0.70 -2.94
C ALA A 260 14.91 -1.91 -2.79
N SER A 261 16.01 -1.74 -2.06
CA SER A 261 16.94 -2.82 -1.73
C SER A 261 16.27 -3.94 -0.91
N ARG A 262 15.41 -3.59 0.05
CA ARG A 262 14.63 -4.58 0.79
C ARG A 262 13.64 -5.33 -0.11
N SER A 263 12.96 -4.62 -1.01
CA SER A 263 12.04 -5.22 -1.98
C SER A 263 12.76 -6.23 -2.88
N ARG A 264 13.93 -5.86 -3.42
CA ARG A 264 14.79 -6.77 -4.20
C ARG A 264 15.27 -7.98 -3.42
N ALA A 265 15.66 -7.78 -2.15
CA ALA A 265 16.11 -8.85 -1.27
C ALA A 265 14.97 -9.80 -0.85
N TRP A 266 13.71 -9.40 -1.07
CA TRP A 266 12.54 -10.26 -0.95
C TRP A 266 12.50 -11.23 -2.14
N HIS A 267 13.47 -12.15 -2.17
CA HIS A 267 13.50 -13.27 -3.09
C HIS A 267 12.18 -14.05 -2.99
N TRP A 268 11.65 -14.47 -4.15
CA TRP A 268 10.50 -15.35 -4.22
C TRP A 268 10.98 -16.82 -4.35
N PRO A 269 10.45 -17.77 -3.56
CA PRO A 269 9.51 -17.57 -2.46
C PRO A 269 10.19 -16.82 -1.30
N PRO A 270 9.45 -15.99 -0.56
CA PRO A 270 10.01 -15.28 0.59
C PRO A 270 10.62 -16.28 1.57
N PRO A 271 11.72 -15.92 2.25
CA PRO A 271 12.28 -16.79 3.28
C PRO A 271 11.15 -17.06 4.27
N MET A 272 10.86 -18.33 4.53
CA MET A 272 9.76 -18.72 5.42
C MET A 272 9.85 -17.86 6.67
N ALA A 273 8.80 -17.11 6.97
CA ALA A 273 8.72 -16.36 8.22
C ALA A 273 8.83 -17.41 9.32
N THR A 274 10.02 -17.55 9.92
CA THR A 274 10.19 -18.32 11.13
C THR A 274 9.17 -17.74 12.09
N THR A 275 8.15 -18.53 12.39
CA THR A 275 7.14 -18.16 13.36
C THR A 275 7.86 -18.11 14.68
N THR A 276 8.51 -16.97 14.97
CA THR A 276 8.82 -16.60 16.33
C THR A 276 7.45 -16.40 16.95
N THR A 277 6.90 -17.50 17.46
CA THR A 277 5.84 -17.47 18.45
C THR A 277 6.34 -16.47 19.49
N ARG A 278 5.74 -15.27 19.48
CA ARG A 278 5.82 -14.43 20.66
C ARG A 278 5.14 -15.25 21.72
N SER A 279 5.97 -15.94 22.51
CA SER A 279 5.54 -16.66 23.70
C SER A 279 4.58 -15.75 24.46
N THR A 280 3.34 -16.20 24.59
CA THR A 280 2.33 -15.61 25.46
C THR A 280 2.57 -15.95 26.93
N ASP A 281 3.67 -16.67 27.24
CA ASP A 281 4.05 -17.03 28.59
C ASP A 281 4.52 -15.77 29.37
N PRO A 282 3.77 -15.37 30.43
CA PRO A 282 4.11 -14.24 31.28
C PRO A 282 5.53 -14.29 31.86
N ALA A 283 6.08 -15.49 32.05
CA ALA A 283 7.40 -15.70 32.65
C ALA A 283 8.54 -15.15 31.76
N THR A 284 8.41 -15.23 30.43
CA THR A 284 9.40 -14.71 29.48
C THR A 284 9.43 -13.18 29.41
N ARG A 285 8.32 -12.52 29.73
CA ARG A 285 8.19 -11.05 29.68
C ARG A 285 8.85 -10.37 30.88
N ALA A 286 8.89 -11.03 32.03
CA ALA A 286 9.51 -10.52 33.25
C ALA A 286 11.05 -10.47 33.16
N ARG A 287 11.69 -11.49 32.54
CA ARG A 287 13.16 -11.54 32.42
C ARG A 287 13.73 -10.41 31.54
N ARG A 288 12.98 -9.88 30.57
CA ARG A 288 13.43 -8.77 29.72
C ARG A 288 13.28 -7.38 30.35
N ARG A 289 12.49 -7.24 31.43
CA ARG A 289 12.30 -5.96 32.14
C ARG A 289 13.22 -5.79 33.36
N GLY A 290 13.89 -6.85 33.82
CA GLY A 290 14.75 -6.81 35.01
C GLY A 290 16.14 -6.19 34.81
N ASP A 291 16.55 -5.89 33.57
CA ASP A 291 17.96 -5.56 33.24
C ASP A 291 18.20 -4.08 32.89
N ARG A 292 17.30 -3.16 33.30
CA ARG A 292 17.44 -1.71 33.02
C ARG A 292 17.26 -0.78 34.22
N THR A 293 17.27 -1.29 35.44
CA THR A 293 17.29 -0.47 36.66
C THR A 293 18.64 -0.60 37.36
N GLY A 294 19.62 0.18 36.90
CA GLY A 294 20.95 0.15 37.47
C GLY A 294 21.89 1.22 36.91
N ARG A 295 21.51 2.50 37.02
CA ARG A 295 22.41 3.67 37.06
C ARG A 295 21.58 4.95 37.27
N VAL A 296 21.26 5.21 38.54
CA VAL A 296 20.93 6.56 39.01
C VAL A 296 22.23 7.14 39.55
N CYS A 297 22.79 8.15 38.89
CA CYS A 297 23.92 8.91 39.40
C CYS A 297 23.43 10.32 39.77
N ALA A 298 23.73 10.70 41.00
CA ALA A 298 23.08 11.73 41.79
C ALA A 298 23.48 13.17 41.41
N TYR A 299 22.49 14.06 41.44
CA TYR A 299 22.71 15.49 41.66
C TYR A 299 22.89 15.75 43.18
N ARG A 300 24.01 16.34 43.59
CA ARG A 300 24.16 17.01 44.89
C ARG A 300 24.44 18.49 44.64
N THR A 301 23.52 19.34 45.06
CA THR A 301 23.72 20.77 45.28
C THR A 301 24.09 20.99 46.76
N GLY A 302 25.04 21.89 47.01
CA GLY A 302 25.42 22.41 48.33
C GLY A 302 25.98 23.84 48.18
N PRO A 303 25.87 24.71 49.19
CA PRO A 303 25.65 26.17 49.03
C PRO A 303 26.96 27.01 49.00
N PRO A 304 26.88 28.36 48.81
CA PRO A 304 28.03 29.21 48.49
C PRO A 304 28.69 29.84 49.73
N GLY A 305 29.99 30.18 49.64
CA GLY A 305 30.65 31.07 50.62
C GLY A 305 32.19 31.04 50.62
N GLU A 306 32.79 32.22 50.40
CA GLU A 306 34.03 32.77 50.97
C GLU A 306 35.40 32.12 50.67
N MET A 307 36.15 32.66 49.71
CA MET A 307 37.23 33.68 49.87
C MET A 307 37.83 34.02 48.51
#